data_AF-A0A1H2FT25-F1
#
_entry.id   AF-A0A1H2FT25-F1
#
_cell.length_a   1.000
_cell.length_b   1.000
_cell.length_c   1.000
_cell.angle_alpha   90.00
_cell.angle_beta   90.00
_cell.angle_gamma   90.00
#
_symmetry.space_group_name_H-M   'P 1'
#
loop_
_entity.id
_entity.type
_entity.pdbx_description
1 polymer ?
#
loop_
_entity_poly.entity_id
_entity_poly.type
_entity_poly.pdbx_seq_one_letter_code
_entity_poly.pdbx_strand_id
1 'polypeptide(L)'
;MRRFKNGEPETVLYCIGDSHVSFFSGQDRLVPVWPERSVDRLPCFRTFRVGPVLAWSLAREGSSTAGREKVGEVLARAVPPGAAVLFCFGEIDCRFHILRQAERQGRPFAALAAECAEVYFDAARDLAGPGRTVLFCSVPPSTRLGEVLEGEYPRLGSCAVRNEVTRAFNRRLQALCGERGLAFVDYDGALVDGEGLSRACFFRDEVHLGQVAMGAFVAALRRAWPDFRWHPPLRYRMQVALSRLFGIKVR
;
A
#
# COMPACT_ATOMS: atom_id res chain seq x y z
N MET A 1 -19.66 -0.97 28.71
CA MET A 1 -18.90 0.01 27.92
C MET A 1 -17.48 0.06 28.47
N ARG A 2 -16.47 -0.47 27.76
CA ARG A 2 -15.07 -0.40 28.22
C ARG A 2 -14.59 1.05 28.03
N ARG A 3 -14.21 1.74 29.12
CA ARG A 3 -13.53 3.03 29.02
C ARG A 3 -12.10 2.76 28.55
N PHE A 4 -11.80 3.06 27.29
CA PHE A 4 -10.43 3.00 26.78
C PHE A 4 -9.59 4.08 27.48
N LYS A 5 -8.33 3.74 27.83
CA LYS A 5 -7.36 4.75 28.25
C LYS A 5 -7.16 5.70 27.06
N ASN A 6 -7.14 7.00 27.32
CA ASN A 6 -6.95 8.03 26.29
C ASN A 6 -5.78 7.66 25.36
N GLY A 7 -6.07 7.34 24.09
CA GLY A 7 -5.07 7.11 23.05
C GLY A 7 -4.88 5.68 22.55
N GLU A 8 -5.48 4.66 23.16
CA GLU A 8 -5.47 3.30 22.60
C GLU A 8 -6.55 3.18 21.50
N PRO A 9 -6.20 2.66 20.29
CA PRO A 9 -7.16 2.50 19.21
C PRO A 9 -8.10 1.33 19.51
N GLU A 10 -9.39 1.51 19.20
CA GLU A 10 -10.37 0.42 19.32
C GLU A 10 -10.15 -0.65 18.23
N THR A 11 -9.49 -0.27 17.13
CA THR A 11 -9.21 -1.14 15.99
C THR A 11 -7.76 -1.00 15.55
N VAL A 12 -7.05 -2.12 15.45
CA VAL A 12 -5.69 -2.19 14.89
C VAL A 12 -5.76 -2.82 13.51
N LEU A 13 -5.17 -2.15 12.52
CA LEU A 13 -5.05 -2.65 11.16
C LEU A 13 -3.63 -3.18 10.92
N TYR A 14 -3.53 -4.46 10.56
CA TYR A 14 -2.27 -5.14 10.30
C TYR A 14 -1.94 -4.99 8.82
N CYS A 15 -0.96 -4.15 8.50
CA CYS A 15 -0.57 -3.80 7.15
C CYS A 15 0.62 -4.68 6.72
N ILE A 16 0.45 -5.45 5.64
CA ILE A 16 1.45 -6.37 5.10
C ILE A 16 1.74 -5.99 3.66
N GLY A 17 3.02 -5.84 3.30
CA GLY A 17 3.36 -5.31 1.98
C GLY A 17 4.84 -5.36 1.64
N ASP A 18 5.14 -4.75 0.50
CA ASP A 18 6.50 -4.42 0.08
C ASP A 18 7.05 -3.20 0.87
N SER A 19 7.99 -2.44 0.29
CA SER A 19 8.55 -1.25 0.95
C SER A 19 7.51 -0.16 1.24
N HIS A 20 6.42 -0.07 0.48
CA HIS A 20 5.36 0.92 0.67
C HIS A 20 4.57 0.73 1.96
N VAL A 21 4.54 -0.48 2.53
CA VAL A 21 3.90 -0.71 3.84
C VAL A 21 4.54 0.11 4.96
N SER A 22 5.79 0.56 4.77
CA SER A 22 6.50 1.42 5.72
C SER A 22 5.76 2.75 5.96
N PHE A 23 4.93 3.19 5.00
CA PHE A 23 4.06 4.35 5.13
C PHE A 23 3.14 4.27 6.35
N PHE A 24 2.63 3.08 6.68
CA PHE A 24 1.71 2.91 7.80
C PHE A 24 2.39 2.95 9.18
N SER A 25 3.73 2.93 9.22
CA SER A 25 4.50 2.98 10.47
C SER A 25 4.49 4.37 11.14
N GLY A 26 3.98 5.39 10.46
CA GLY A 26 3.98 6.76 10.96
C GLY A 26 5.30 7.49 10.82
N GLN A 27 6.22 7.01 9.97
CA GLN A 27 7.56 7.56 9.82
C GLN A 27 7.97 7.67 8.35
N ASP A 28 8.83 8.64 8.05
CA ASP A 28 9.49 8.81 6.75
C ASP A 28 10.79 7.98 6.67
N ARG A 29 10.72 6.70 7.06
CA ARG A 29 11.80 5.71 6.87
C ARG A 29 11.25 4.35 6.45
N LEU A 30 12.10 3.49 5.90
CA LEU A 30 11.76 2.09 5.69
C LEU A 30 11.70 1.38 7.05
N VAL A 31 10.68 0.53 7.24
CA VAL A 31 10.63 -0.38 8.39
C VAL A 31 11.52 -1.59 8.11
N PRO A 32 12.01 -2.31 9.13
CA PRO A 32 12.77 -3.54 8.92
C PRO A 32 12.01 -4.60 8.10
N VAL A 33 12.74 -5.53 7.47
CA VAL A 33 12.10 -6.68 6.82
C VAL A 33 11.75 -7.72 7.88
N TRP A 34 10.56 -8.32 7.79
CA TRP A 34 10.17 -9.47 8.61
C TRP A 34 11.25 -10.57 8.57
N PRO A 35 11.64 -11.17 9.72
CA PRO A 35 10.96 -11.18 11.02
C PRO A 35 11.31 -10.05 11.99
N GLU A 36 12.12 -9.07 11.59
CA GLU A 36 12.46 -7.96 12.48
C GLU A 36 11.23 -7.06 12.70
N ARG A 37 10.96 -6.72 13.95
CA ARG A 37 9.77 -5.98 14.37
C ARG A 37 9.88 -4.51 13.99
N SER A 38 8.84 -3.97 13.35
CA SER A 38 8.71 -2.53 13.12
C SER A 38 8.42 -1.75 14.42
N VAL A 39 8.96 -0.54 14.50
CA VAL A 39 8.61 0.45 15.53
C VAL A 39 7.54 1.37 14.96
N ASP A 40 6.27 1.01 15.13
CA ASP A 40 5.14 1.79 14.62
C ASP A 40 4.79 2.96 15.56
N ARG A 41 4.74 4.18 15.03
CA ARG A 41 4.37 5.40 15.77
C ARG A 41 2.87 5.70 15.76
N LEU A 42 2.14 5.11 14.83
CA LEU A 42 0.69 5.20 14.76
C LEU A 42 0.10 3.97 15.44
N PRO A 43 -0.57 4.12 16.60
CA PRO A 43 -0.96 2.97 17.40
C PRO A 43 -2.01 2.07 16.73
N CYS A 44 -2.77 2.61 15.78
CA CYS A 44 -3.79 1.92 14.99
C CYS A 44 -3.25 1.07 13.84
N PHE A 45 -1.95 1.15 13.53
CA PHE A 45 -1.34 0.36 12.46
C PHE A 45 -0.24 -0.55 13.02
N ARG A 46 -0.13 -1.75 12.45
CA ARG A 46 1.01 -2.64 12.66
C ARG A 46 1.60 -2.99 11.31
N THR A 47 2.90 -2.77 11.11
CA THR A 47 3.51 -2.89 9.78
C THR A 47 4.45 -4.09 9.65
N PHE A 48 4.32 -4.80 8.53
CA PHE A 48 5.12 -5.98 8.19
C PHE A 48 5.60 -5.88 6.74
N ARG A 49 6.86 -5.46 6.56
CA ARG A 49 7.52 -5.45 5.25
C ARG A 49 8.10 -6.82 4.96
N VAL A 50 7.71 -7.44 3.86
CA VAL A 50 8.17 -8.79 3.47
C VAL A 50 9.25 -8.80 2.38
N GLY A 51 9.79 -7.61 2.06
CA GLY A 51 10.83 -7.41 1.05
C GLY A 51 10.25 -6.89 -0.28
N PRO A 52 11.01 -6.94 -1.39
CA PRO A 52 10.58 -6.45 -2.70
C PRO A 52 9.67 -7.47 -3.41
N VAL A 53 8.55 -7.81 -2.77
CA VAL A 53 7.62 -8.83 -3.26
C VAL A 53 6.67 -8.21 -4.28
N LEU A 54 6.51 -8.88 -5.42
CA LEU A 54 5.55 -8.50 -6.45
C LEU A 54 4.14 -8.96 -6.06
N ALA A 55 3.12 -8.20 -6.43
CA ALA A 55 1.74 -8.61 -6.27
C ALA A 55 1.48 -9.92 -7.03
N TRP A 56 2.02 -10.05 -8.25
CA TRP A 56 1.92 -11.25 -9.06
C TRP A 56 2.51 -12.50 -8.39
N SER A 57 3.63 -12.35 -7.65
CA SER A 57 4.34 -13.52 -7.09
C SER A 57 3.67 -14.09 -5.84
N LEU A 58 2.70 -13.39 -5.23
CA LEU A 58 1.96 -13.91 -4.07
C LEU A 58 1.11 -15.15 -4.38
N ALA A 59 0.76 -15.35 -5.64
CA ALA A 59 0.04 -16.54 -6.09
C ALA A 59 0.94 -17.78 -6.25
N ARG A 60 2.26 -17.65 -6.05
CA ARG A 60 3.23 -18.72 -6.31
C ARG A 60 4.08 -19.03 -5.08
N GLU A 61 4.19 -20.32 -4.79
CA GLU A 61 5.18 -20.84 -3.86
C GLU A 61 6.56 -20.92 -4.51
N GLY A 62 7.62 -20.88 -3.70
CA GLY A 62 9.00 -21.01 -4.15
C GLY A 62 9.48 -19.85 -5.03
N SER A 63 8.81 -18.68 -4.96
CA SER A 63 9.29 -17.47 -5.65
C SER A 63 10.67 -17.06 -5.13
N SER A 64 11.47 -16.36 -5.95
CA SER A 64 12.81 -15.88 -5.54
C SER A 64 12.79 -14.99 -4.30
N THR A 65 11.67 -14.31 -4.04
CA THR A 65 11.47 -13.47 -2.85
C THR A 65 10.81 -14.19 -1.69
N ALA A 66 10.35 -15.45 -1.88
CA ALA A 66 9.53 -16.21 -0.94
C ALA A 66 8.35 -15.38 -0.38
N GLY A 67 7.70 -14.62 -1.27
CA GLY A 67 6.73 -13.60 -0.86
C GLY A 67 5.49 -14.19 -0.20
N ARG A 68 4.92 -15.22 -0.82
CA ARG A 68 3.73 -15.94 -0.33
C ARG A 68 3.99 -16.53 1.05
N GLU A 69 5.12 -17.19 1.23
CA GLU A 69 5.51 -17.87 2.46
C GLU A 69 5.71 -16.88 3.60
N LYS A 70 6.44 -15.78 3.34
CA LYS A 70 6.64 -14.72 4.35
C LYS A 70 5.32 -14.09 4.79
N VAL A 71 4.40 -13.86 3.86
CA VAL A 71 3.05 -13.35 4.21
C VAL A 71 2.29 -14.37 5.06
N GLY A 72 2.34 -15.65 4.70
CA GLY A 72 1.76 -16.73 5.50
C GLY A 72 2.34 -16.80 6.92
N GLU A 73 3.66 -16.67 7.07
CA GLU A 73 4.33 -16.61 8.37
C GLU A 73 3.90 -15.42 9.21
N VAL A 74 3.81 -14.21 8.63
CA VAL A 74 3.30 -13.02 9.32
C VAL A 74 1.88 -13.27 9.82
N LEU A 75 1.01 -13.79 8.97
CA LEU A 75 -0.39 -14.07 9.30
C LEU A 75 -0.53 -15.12 10.42
N ALA A 76 0.34 -16.14 10.42
CA ALA A 76 0.33 -17.20 11.41
C ALA A 76 0.93 -16.77 12.76
N ARG A 77 1.98 -15.93 12.76
CA ARG A 77 2.80 -15.67 13.95
C ARG A 77 2.58 -14.30 14.58
N ALA A 78 2.12 -13.32 13.82
CA ALA A 78 2.04 -11.92 14.28
C ALA A 78 0.65 -11.30 14.19
N VAL A 79 -0.24 -11.83 13.35
CA VAL A 79 -1.59 -11.32 13.16
C VAL A 79 -2.58 -12.15 13.98
N PRO A 80 -3.26 -11.56 14.99
CA PRO A 80 -4.26 -12.28 15.77
C PRO A 80 -5.38 -12.85 14.89
N PRO A 81 -5.97 -14.00 15.27
CA PRO A 81 -7.20 -14.48 14.64
C PRO A 81 -8.29 -13.40 14.69
N GLY A 82 -9.06 -13.27 13.62
CA GLY A 82 -10.13 -12.26 13.53
C GLY A 82 -9.68 -10.82 13.25
N ALA A 83 -8.37 -10.54 13.25
CA ALA A 83 -7.87 -9.20 13.01
C ALA A 83 -8.15 -8.71 11.58
N ALA A 84 -8.17 -7.38 11.43
CA ALA A 84 -8.22 -6.75 10.12
C ALA A 84 -6.83 -6.66 9.51
N VAL A 85 -6.72 -7.03 8.23
CA VAL A 85 -5.46 -7.06 7.48
C VAL A 85 -5.60 -6.20 6.24
N LEU A 86 -4.62 -5.34 6.00
CA LEU A 86 -4.48 -4.57 4.78
C LEU A 86 -3.29 -5.09 3.97
N PHE A 87 -3.53 -5.53 2.75
CA PHE A 87 -2.46 -5.90 1.83
C PHE A 87 -2.05 -4.69 0.98
N CYS A 88 -0.74 -4.46 0.85
CA CYS A 88 -0.15 -3.32 0.15
C CYS A 88 0.99 -3.80 -0.77
N PHE A 89 0.63 -4.25 -1.97
CA PHE A 89 1.55 -4.74 -3.00
C PHE A 89 1.13 -4.20 -4.37
N GLY A 90 2.02 -4.29 -5.35
CA GLY A 90 1.71 -3.99 -6.76
C GLY A 90 2.39 -2.74 -7.30
N GLU A 91 3.08 -1.96 -6.47
CA GLU A 91 3.80 -0.77 -6.94
C GLU A 91 4.90 -1.16 -7.93
N ILE A 92 5.70 -2.16 -7.60
CA ILE A 92 6.80 -2.63 -8.44
C ILE A 92 6.24 -3.22 -9.75
N ASP A 93 5.10 -3.94 -9.67
CA ASP A 93 4.40 -4.48 -10.84
C ASP A 93 3.98 -3.34 -11.79
N CYS A 94 3.34 -2.29 -11.27
CA CYS A 94 2.85 -1.17 -12.06
C CYS A 94 3.96 -0.28 -12.61
N ARG A 95 4.99 -0.01 -11.81
CA ARG A 95 6.11 0.87 -12.18
C ARG A 95 7.03 0.28 -13.23
N PHE A 96 7.07 -1.05 -13.35
CA PHE A 96 8.06 -1.73 -14.20
C PHE A 96 7.51 -2.97 -14.91
N HIS A 97 7.06 -3.99 -14.17
CA HIS A 97 6.85 -5.31 -14.76
C HIS A 97 5.69 -5.39 -15.75
N ILE A 98 4.56 -4.72 -15.48
CA ILE A 98 3.39 -4.78 -16.38
C ILE A 98 3.72 -4.20 -17.75
N LEU A 99 4.40 -3.05 -17.81
CA LEU A 99 4.84 -2.45 -19.08
C LEU A 99 5.83 -3.35 -19.81
N ARG A 100 6.81 -3.91 -19.08
CA ARG A 100 7.80 -4.82 -19.66
C ARG A 100 7.14 -6.08 -20.25
N GLN A 101 6.09 -6.57 -19.59
CA GLN A 101 5.30 -7.70 -20.10
C GLN A 101 4.42 -7.31 -21.28
N ALA A 102 3.87 -6.10 -21.29
CA ALA A 102 3.09 -5.57 -22.41
C ALA A 102 3.92 -5.53 -23.69
N GLU A 103 5.12 -4.96 -23.63
CA GLU A 103 6.07 -4.91 -24.74
C GLU A 103 6.47 -6.31 -25.21
N ARG A 104 6.83 -7.20 -24.27
CA ARG A 104 7.30 -8.55 -24.59
C ARG A 104 6.22 -9.43 -25.22
N GLN A 105 4.96 -9.28 -24.78
CA GLN A 105 3.85 -10.14 -25.22
C GLN A 105 3.04 -9.50 -26.37
N GLY A 106 3.31 -8.24 -26.72
CA GLY A 106 2.46 -7.49 -27.65
C GLY A 106 1.03 -7.31 -27.15
N ARG A 107 0.82 -7.28 -25.82
CA ARG A 107 -0.51 -7.18 -25.18
C ARG A 107 -0.71 -5.78 -24.60
N PRO A 108 -1.94 -5.23 -24.60
CA PRO A 108 -2.22 -3.96 -23.94
C PRO A 108 -1.91 -4.02 -22.43
N PHE A 109 -1.19 -3.01 -21.91
CA PHE A 109 -0.84 -2.96 -20.48
C PHE A 109 -2.07 -2.99 -19.57
N ALA A 110 -3.20 -2.41 -20.00
CA ALA A 110 -4.43 -2.36 -19.22
C ALA A 110 -4.99 -3.76 -18.94
N ALA A 111 -4.89 -4.68 -19.92
CA ALA A 111 -5.30 -6.07 -19.75
C ALA A 111 -4.39 -6.81 -18.77
N LEU A 112 -3.07 -6.60 -18.87
CA LEU A 112 -2.08 -7.19 -17.96
C LEU A 112 -2.19 -6.63 -16.54
N ALA A 113 -2.51 -5.34 -16.39
CA ALA A 113 -2.78 -4.72 -15.09
C ALA A 113 -4.03 -5.31 -14.43
N ALA A 114 -5.09 -5.55 -15.19
CA ALA A 114 -6.30 -6.20 -14.69
C ALA A 114 -6.04 -7.65 -14.26
N GLU A 115 -5.34 -8.42 -15.09
CA GLU A 115 -4.93 -9.80 -14.79
C GLU A 115 -4.07 -9.86 -13.52
N CYS A 116 -3.10 -8.95 -13.38
CA CYS A 116 -2.27 -8.86 -12.19
C CYS A 116 -3.07 -8.51 -10.94
N ALA A 117 -4.03 -7.58 -11.02
CA ALA A 117 -4.92 -7.24 -9.91
C ALA A 117 -5.81 -8.42 -9.47
N GLU A 118 -6.30 -9.22 -10.42
CA GLU A 118 -7.09 -10.44 -10.14
C GLU A 118 -6.25 -11.50 -9.41
N VAL A 119 -5.09 -11.84 -9.96
CA VAL A 119 -4.15 -12.80 -9.35
C VAL A 119 -3.75 -12.36 -7.94
N TYR A 120 -3.47 -11.07 -7.77
CA TYR A 120 -3.16 -10.50 -6.46
C TYR A 120 -4.32 -10.60 -5.47
N PHE A 121 -5.52 -10.20 -5.90
CA PHE A 121 -6.72 -10.21 -5.08
C PHE A 121 -7.03 -11.61 -4.54
N ASP A 122 -7.03 -12.61 -5.42
CA ASP A 122 -7.30 -13.99 -5.05
C ASP A 122 -6.21 -14.54 -4.11
N ALA A 123 -4.93 -14.34 -4.45
CA ALA A 123 -3.83 -14.80 -3.60
C ALA A 123 -3.86 -14.19 -2.19
N ALA A 124 -4.14 -12.89 -2.07
CA ALA A 124 -4.22 -12.20 -0.78
C ALA A 124 -5.40 -12.72 0.07
N ARG A 125 -6.55 -12.99 -0.55
CA ARG A 125 -7.71 -13.57 0.15
C ARG A 125 -7.44 -15.00 0.61
N ASP A 126 -6.86 -15.82 -0.26
CA ASP A 126 -6.49 -17.19 0.06
C ASP A 126 -5.51 -17.23 1.24
N LEU A 127 -4.50 -16.35 1.23
CA LEU A 127 -3.53 -16.23 2.33
C LEU A 127 -4.18 -15.78 3.64
N ALA A 128 -5.06 -14.79 3.59
CA ALA A 128 -5.75 -14.28 4.79
C ALA A 128 -6.59 -15.38 5.48
N GLY A 129 -7.16 -16.28 4.68
CA GLY A 129 -8.04 -17.35 5.14
C GLY A 129 -9.36 -16.82 5.71
N PRO A 130 -10.22 -17.72 6.21
CA PRO A 130 -11.51 -17.34 6.77
C PRO A 130 -11.37 -16.56 8.09
N GLY A 131 -12.38 -15.73 8.37
CA GLY A 131 -12.55 -15.05 9.66
C GLY A 131 -11.75 -13.76 9.84
N ARG A 132 -10.89 -13.36 8.89
CA ARG A 132 -10.23 -12.05 8.91
C ARG A 132 -10.99 -11.02 8.09
N THR A 133 -10.97 -9.76 8.54
CA THR A 133 -11.41 -8.65 7.70
C THR A 133 -10.28 -8.28 6.74
N VAL A 134 -10.50 -8.42 5.44
CA VAL A 134 -9.48 -8.13 4.42
C VAL A 134 -9.76 -6.78 3.78
N LEU A 135 -8.73 -5.94 3.74
CA LEU A 135 -8.74 -4.64 3.08
C LEU A 135 -7.64 -4.59 2.03
N PHE A 136 -7.92 -3.82 0.99
CA PHE A 136 -6.93 -3.40 -0.01
C PHE A 136 -6.87 -1.88 -0.03
N CYS A 137 -5.80 -1.33 -0.59
CA CYS A 137 -5.70 0.11 -0.83
C CYS A 137 -5.12 0.39 -2.21
N SER A 138 -5.29 1.62 -2.67
CA SER A 138 -4.65 2.05 -3.91
C SER A 138 -3.13 1.84 -3.85
N VAL A 139 -2.59 1.28 -4.92
CA VAL A 139 -1.16 1.37 -5.23
C VAL A 139 -0.86 2.84 -5.50
N PRO A 140 0.18 3.42 -4.87
CA PRO A 140 0.53 4.82 -5.10
C PRO A 140 1.05 5.02 -6.53
N PRO A 141 0.82 6.22 -7.11
CA PRO A 141 1.34 6.53 -8.42
C PRO A 141 2.87 6.65 -8.40
N SER A 142 3.53 6.48 -9.55
CA SER A 142 4.98 6.61 -9.68
C SER A 142 5.42 8.08 -9.66
N THR A 143 6.59 8.40 -9.12
CA THR A 143 7.14 9.77 -9.15
C THR A 143 7.38 10.27 -10.58
N ARG A 144 7.62 11.59 -10.73
CA ARG A 144 7.86 12.26 -12.02
C ARG A 144 9.20 11.94 -12.68
N LEU A 145 10.03 11.12 -12.04
CA LEU A 145 11.35 10.77 -12.54
C LEU A 145 11.26 9.97 -13.83
N GLY A 146 12.34 10.03 -14.62
CA GLY A 146 12.44 9.33 -15.88
C GLY A 146 12.49 7.81 -15.75
N GLU A 147 12.69 7.17 -16.90
CA GLU A 147 12.95 5.75 -17.03
C GLU A 147 14.32 5.38 -16.44
N VAL A 148 14.38 4.22 -15.80
CA VAL A 148 15.59 3.62 -15.22
C VAL A 148 15.45 2.10 -15.35
N LEU A 149 16.15 1.45 -16.28
CA LEU A 149 15.96 0.02 -16.53
C LEU A 149 16.71 -0.88 -15.53
N GLU A 150 17.78 -0.36 -14.93
CA GLU A 150 18.66 -1.07 -14.01
C GLU A 150 18.86 -0.27 -12.72
N GLY A 151 19.00 -0.95 -11.59
CA GLY A 151 19.20 -0.35 -10.27
C GLY A 151 18.24 -0.88 -9.22
N GLU A 152 18.29 -0.30 -8.02
CA GLU A 152 17.45 -0.70 -6.88
C GLU A 152 15.95 -0.47 -7.15
N TYR A 153 15.63 0.60 -7.87
CA TYR A 153 14.26 1.00 -8.18
C TYR A 153 14.08 1.16 -9.71
N PRO A 154 13.96 0.06 -10.47
CA PRO A 154 13.79 0.12 -11.91
C PRO A 154 12.39 0.63 -12.31
N ARG A 155 12.30 1.47 -13.33
CA ARG A 155 11.10 2.17 -13.81
C ARG A 155 11.10 2.13 -15.32
N LEU A 156 9.97 1.77 -15.94
CA LEU A 156 9.85 1.71 -17.40
C LEU A 156 8.81 2.74 -17.86
N GLY A 157 9.12 3.52 -18.90
CA GLY A 157 8.24 4.56 -19.44
C GLY A 157 8.14 5.83 -18.58
N SER A 158 7.32 6.77 -19.05
CA SER A 158 7.12 8.07 -18.40
C SER A 158 6.23 7.97 -17.15
N CYS A 159 6.27 9.01 -16.30
CA CYS A 159 5.37 9.10 -15.13
C CYS A 159 3.89 8.97 -15.51
N ALA A 160 3.47 9.62 -16.60
CA ALA A 160 2.10 9.53 -17.10
C ALA A 160 1.72 8.08 -17.43
N VAL A 161 2.55 7.38 -18.21
CA VAL A 161 2.29 5.98 -18.61
C VAL A 161 2.25 5.06 -17.39
N ARG A 162 3.20 5.18 -16.46
CA ARG A 162 3.21 4.37 -15.22
C ARG A 162 1.99 4.65 -14.35
N ASN A 163 1.53 5.90 -14.30
CA ASN A 163 0.31 6.28 -13.57
C ASN A 163 -0.96 5.74 -14.24
N GLU A 164 -0.99 5.63 -15.57
CA GLU A 164 -2.10 4.96 -16.27
C GLU A 164 -2.15 3.46 -15.98
N VAL A 165 -1.00 2.78 -15.95
CA VAL A 165 -0.89 1.37 -15.52
C VAL A 165 -1.40 1.20 -14.10
N THR A 166 -0.91 2.05 -13.17
CA THR A 166 -1.33 2.06 -11.76
C THR A 166 -2.84 2.28 -11.64
N ARG A 167 -3.41 3.21 -12.41
CA ARG A 167 -4.85 3.49 -12.41
C ARG A 167 -5.66 2.30 -12.93
N ALA A 168 -5.18 1.62 -13.98
CA ALA A 168 -5.83 0.41 -14.50
C ALA A 168 -5.84 -0.71 -13.45
N PHE A 169 -4.71 -0.92 -12.76
CA PHE A 169 -4.59 -1.88 -11.65
C PHE A 169 -5.55 -1.53 -10.49
N ASN A 170 -5.50 -0.29 -9.99
CA ASN A 170 -6.33 0.18 -8.89
C ASN A 170 -7.83 0.07 -9.19
N ARG A 171 -8.26 0.46 -10.40
CA ARG A 171 -9.66 0.33 -10.82
C ARG A 171 -10.14 -1.11 -10.81
N ARG A 172 -9.31 -2.04 -11.33
CA ARG A 172 -9.70 -3.46 -11.30
C ARG A 172 -9.76 -3.99 -9.88
N LEU A 173 -8.77 -3.67 -9.05
CA LEU A 173 -8.74 -4.11 -7.65
C LEU A 173 -9.93 -3.54 -6.84
N GLN A 174 -10.29 -2.27 -7.07
CA GLN A 174 -11.47 -1.65 -6.48
C GLN A 174 -12.77 -2.34 -6.92
N ALA A 175 -12.91 -2.67 -8.21
CA ALA A 175 -14.06 -3.40 -8.72
C ALA A 175 -14.19 -4.78 -8.07
N LEU A 176 -13.09 -5.55 -7.98
CA LEU A 176 -13.06 -6.86 -7.31
C LEU A 176 -13.47 -6.77 -5.84
N CYS A 177 -13.01 -5.73 -5.14
CA CYS A 177 -13.43 -5.47 -3.76
C CYS A 177 -14.95 -5.21 -3.68
N GLY A 178 -15.48 -4.36 -4.56
CA GLY A 178 -16.91 -4.05 -4.65
C GLY A 178 -17.77 -5.30 -4.93
N GLU A 179 -17.35 -6.12 -5.90
CA GLU A 179 -17.99 -7.40 -6.27
C GLU A 179 -18.03 -8.43 -5.12
N ARG A 180 -17.20 -8.24 -4.08
CA ARG A 180 -17.08 -9.16 -2.93
C ARG A 180 -17.45 -8.49 -1.60
N GLY A 181 -17.94 -7.25 -1.63
CA GLY A 181 -18.28 -6.49 -0.43
C GLY A 181 -17.09 -6.22 0.50
N LEU A 182 -15.87 -6.16 -0.04
CA LEU A 182 -14.65 -5.84 0.69
C LEU A 182 -14.33 -4.35 0.62
N ALA A 183 -13.63 -3.85 1.64
CA ALA A 183 -13.22 -2.44 1.67
C ALA A 183 -11.97 -2.22 0.79
N PHE A 184 -12.08 -1.26 -0.14
CA PHE A 184 -10.96 -0.73 -0.90
C PHE A 184 -10.70 0.73 -0.48
N VAL A 185 -9.52 0.97 0.09
CA VAL A 185 -9.11 2.29 0.57
C VAL A 185 -8.55 3.11 -0.59
N ASP A 186 -9.42 3.90 -1.20
CA ASP A 186 -9.08 4.72 -2.36
C ASP A 186 -8.56 6.12 -1.99
N TYR A 187 -7.26 6.33 -2.18
CA TYR A 187 -6.58 7.60 -1.87
C TYR A 187 -5.68 8.10 -3.01
N ASP A 188 -5.65 7.43 -4.16
CA ASP A 188 -4.73 7.77 -5.27
C ASP A 188 -5.06 9.11 -5.93
N GLY A 189 -6.35 9.48 -6.01
CA GLY A 189 -6.80 10.75 -6.58
C GLY A 189 -6.27 11.97 -5.82
N ALA A 190 -5.90 11.82 -4.54
CA ALA A 190 -5.25 12.88 -3.79
C ALA A 190 -3.76 13.07 -4.15
N LEU A 191 -3.13 12.02 -4.71
CA LEU A 191 -1.70 11.95 -4.98
C LEU A 191 -1.31 12.41 -6.39
N VAL A 192 -2.28 12.58 -7.28
CA VAL A 192 -2.09 13.05 -8.66
C VAL A 192 -2.66 14.45 -8.88
N ASP A 193 -2.11 15.22 -9.81
CA ASP A 193 -2.64 16.51 -10.25
C ASP A 193 -3.68 16.35 -11.38
N GLY A 194 -4.15 17.48 -11.93
CA GLY A 194 -5.15 17.48 -12.99
C GLY A 194 -4.67 16.87 -14.31
N GLU A 195 -3.35 16.74 -14.51
CA GLU A 195 -2.74 16.10 -15.67
C GLU A 195 -2.50 14.60 -15.44
N GLY A 196 -2.84 14.09 -14.25
CA GLY A 196 -2.58 12.70 -13.87
C GLY A 196 -1.13 12.44 -13.46
N LEU A 197 -0.31 13.47 -13.29
CA LEU A 197 1.06 13.36 -12.82
C LEU A 197 1.13 13.38 -11.30
N SER A 198 2.07 12.65 -10.73
CA SER A 198 2.22 12.58 -9.28
C SER A 198 2.60 13.92 -8.66
N ARG A 199 1.98 14.26 -7.54
CA ARG A 199 2.30 15.45 -6.75
C ARG A 199 3.51 15.13 -5.86
N ALA A 200 4.67 15.69 -6.22
CA ALA A 200 5.95 15.40 -5.57
C ALA A 200 5.95 15.62 -4.05
N CYS A 201 5.12 16.55 -3.55
CA CYS A 201 5.01 16.83 -2.12
C CYS A 201 4.51 15.64 -1.28
N PHE A 202 3.90 14.61 -1.88
CA PHE A 202 3.47 13.40 -1.16
C PHE A 202 4.53 12.31 -1.06
N PHE A 203 5.68 12.49 -1.69
CA PHE A 203 6.77 11.50 -1.71
C PHE A 203 7.93 12.00 -0.84
N ARG A 204 8.54 11.08 -0.08
CA ARG A 204 9.71 11.41 0.75
C ARG A 204 11.03 11.22 0.01
N ASP A 205 11.01 10.37 -1.01
CA ASP A 205 12.11 10.01 -1.88
C ASP A 205 11.56 9.71 -3.29
N GLU A 206 12.36 9.06 -4.12
CA GLU A 206 12.03 8.78 -5.53
C GLU A 206 10.90 7.77 -5.76
N VAL A 207 10.45 7.07 -4.71
CA VAL A 207 9.51 5.95 -4.83
C VAL A 207 8.46 5.98 -3.72
N HIS A 208 8.88 6.19 -2.46
CA HIS A 208 8.03 5.99 -1.30
C HIS A 208 7.22 7.23 -0.92
N LEU A 209 5.98 6.99 -0.50
CA LEU A 209 5.13 8.01 0.09
C LEU A 209 5.73 8.53 1.41
N GLY A 210 5.55 9.83 1.62
CA GLY A 210 5.81 10.50 2.89
C GLY A 210 4.57 10.58 3.77
N GLN A 211 4.76 10.81 5.08
CA GLN A 211 3.70 10.91 6.08
C GLN A 211 2.69 12.04 5.81
N VAL A 212 3.05 13.02 5.00
CA VAL A 212 2.14 14.08 4.54
C VAL A 212 0.91 13.52 3.78
N ALA A 213 1.03 12.34 3.18
CA ALA A 213 -0.08 11.62 2.52
C ALA A 213 -1.04 10.92 3.50
N MET A 214 -0.66 10.72 4.77
CA MET A 214 -1.46 9.94 5.74
C MET A 214 -2.84 10.55 5.99
N GLY A 215 -2.97 11.87 5.93
CA GLY A 215 -4.28 12.53 6.04
C GLY A 215 -5.25 12.11 4.94
N ALA A 216 -4.77 11.94 3.70
CA ALA A 216 -5.59 11.48 2.58
C ALA A 216 -5.97 10.00 2.75
N PHE A 217 -5.00 9.16 3.14
CA PHE A 217 -5.24 7.74 3.41
C PHE A 217 -6.27 7.53 4.53
N VAL A 218 -6.14 8.21 5.67
CA VAL A 218 -7.07 8.06 6.80
C VAL A 218 -8.48 8.54 6.44
N ALA A 219 -8.59 9.61 5.66
CA ALA A 219 -9.88 10.07 5.15
C ALA A 219 -10.53 9.02 4.24
N ALA A 220 -9.74 8.38 3.35
CA ALA A 220 -10.21 7.28 2.52
C ALA A 220 -10.59 6.04 3.32
N LEU A 221 -9.76 5.66 4.30
CA LEU A 221 -9.97 4.49 5.14
C LEU A 221 -11.29 4.58 5.91
N ARG A 222 -11.61 5.75 6.48
CA ARG A 222 -12.88 5.96 7.17
C ARG A 222 -14.11 5.88 6.27
N ARG A 223 -13.97 6.20 4.98
CA ARG A 223 -15.06 6.04 3.99
C ARG A 223 -15.22 4.57 3.61
N ALA A 224 -14.11 3.88 3.35
CA ALA A 224 -14.10 2.50 2.91
C ALA A 224 -14.44 1.50 4.04
N TRP A 225 -14.07 1.83 5.28
CA TRP A 225 -14.32 1.00 6.46
C TRP A 225 -14.84 1.88 7.62
N PRO A 226 -16.16 2.17 7.64
CA PRO A 226 -16.76 3.07 8.62
C PRO A 226 -16.60 2.63 10.06
N ASP A 227 -16.32 1.36 10.34
CA ASP A 227 -16.06 0.84 11.69
C ASP A 227 -14.66 1.13 12.20
N PHE A 228 -13.77 1.65 11.35
CA PHE A 228 -12.43 2.05 11.78
C PHE A 228 -12.50 3.25 12.75
N ARG A 229 -12.11 3.01 14.00
CA ARG A 229 -12.13 4.01 15.08
C ARG A 229 -10.69 4.36 15.49
N TRP A 230 -10.20 5.47 14.98
CA TRP A 230 -8.94 6.06 15.44
C TRP A 230 -9.00 7.59 15.38
N HIS A 231 -8.54 8.24 16.44
CA HIS A 231 -8.36 9.67 16.49
C HIS A 231 -6.86 9.98 16.60
N PRO A 232 -6.25 10.65 15.61
CA PRO A 232 -4.84 10.98 15.67
C PRO A 232 -4.54 11.89 16.88
N PRO A 233 -3.46 11.64 17.64
CA PRO A 233 -3.03 12.51 18.73
C PRO A 233 -2.85 13.95 18.25
N LEU A 234 -3.13 14.94 19.11
CA LEU A 234 -2.99 16.37 18.77
C LEU A 234 -1.60 16.69 18.19
N ARG A 235 -0.54 16.13 18.80
CA ARG A 235 0.84 16.28 18.34
C ARG A 235 1.03 15.84 16.88
N TYR A 236 0.44 14.70 16.50
CA TYR A 236 0.50 14.20 15.13
C TYR A 236 -0.22 15.15 14.17
N ARG A 237 -1.42 15.62 14.56
CA ARG A 237 -2.20 16.59 13.76
C ARG A 237 -1.41 17.89 13.54
N MET A 238 -0.74 18.40 14.57
CA MET A 238 0.10 19.59 14.48
C MET A 238 1.32 19.37 13.59
N GLN A 239 2.01 18.24 13.70
CA GLN A 239 3.16 17.94 12.84
C GLN A 239 2.78 17.88 11.36
N VAL A 240 1.67 17.23 11.03
CA VAL A 240 1.16 17.17 9.65
C VAL A 240 0.75 18.57 9.15
N ALA A 241 0.10 19.39 9.99
CA ALA A 241 -0.28 20.75 9.63
C ALA A 241 0.94 21.64 9.35
N LEU A 242 1.97 21.59 10.22
CA LEU A 242 3.22 22.31 10.03
C LEU A 242 3.97 21.84 8.79
N SER A 243 3.96 20.53 8.51
CA SER A 243 4.58 19.97 7.29
C SER A 243 3.96 20.54 6.02
N ARG A 244 2.63 20.67 5.99
CA ARG A 244 1.90 21.27 4.85
C ARG A 244 2.15 22.76 4.69
N LEU A 245 2.24 23.51 5.79
CA LEU A 245 2.40 24.97 5.77
C LEU A 245 3.85 25.40 5.50
N PHE A 246 4.82 24.65 6.02
CA PHE A 246 6.21 25.08 6.09
C PHE A 246 7.21 24.10 5.43
N GLY A 247 6.73 23.02 4.81
CA GLY A 247 7.60 22.01 4.19
C GLY A 247 8.46 21.21 5.19
N ILE A 248 8.14 21.27 6.49
CA ILE A 248 8.91 20.58 7.54
C ILE A 248 8.63 19.07 7.46
N LYS A 249 9.66 18.24 7.30
CA LYS A 249 9.51 16.77 7.30
C LYS A 249 9.07 16.25 8.67
N VAL A 250 8.13 15.30 8.69
CA VAL A 250 7.66 14.66 9.93
C VAL A 250 8.74 13.67 10.39
N ARG A 251 9.47 14.04 11.43
CA ARG A 251 10.49 13.18 12.06
C ARG A 251 9.87 12.09 12.91
#